data_AF-A0A9X3H535-F1
#
_entry.id   AF-A0A9X3H535-F1
#
_cell.length_a   1.000
_cell.length_b   1.000
_cell.length_c   1.000
_cell.angle_alpha   90.00
_cell.angle_beta   90.00
_cell.angle_gamma   90.00
#
_symmetry.space_group_name_H-M   'P 1'
#
loop_
_entity.id
_entity.type
_entity.pdbx_description
1 polymer ?
#
loop_
_entity_poly.entity_id
_entity_poly.type
_entity_poly.pdbx_seq_one_letter_code
_entity_poly.pdbx_strand_id
1 'polypeptide(L)'
;MKASALFKVSAVLWIIWGLVHILAGVMTMKGVLTGNISASLTGIADAVDPDLLKMDYHDAAGAVIGQHGFNLLWIGIITFVSALHVWKGKKNAIFLAALVGGLADLGYFLFLDLGGFVNFVPGTIMTLISASAIVLSLYGNYTKSP
;
A
#
# COMPACT_ATOMS: atom_id res chain seq x y z
N MET A 1 3.63 -23.42 -13.43
CA MET A 1 3.08 -23.56 -12.04
C MET A 1 1.60 -23.87 -12.12
N LYS A 2 1.06 -24.68 -11.19
CA LYS A 2 -0.41 -24.88 -11.09
C LYS A 2 -1.08 -23.55 -10.69
N ALA A 3 -2.29 -23.27 -11.19
CA ALA A 3 -3.05 -22.06 -10.83
C ALA A 3 -3.20 -21.87 -9.31
N SER A 4 -3.33 -22.98 -8.57
CA SER A 4 -3.36 -22.95 -7.10
C SER A 4 -2.09 -22.41 -6.45
N ALA A 5 -0.90 -22.64 -7.03
CA ALA A 5 0.35 -22.09 -6.52
C ALA A 5 0.44 -20.58 -6.79
N LEU A 6 0.05 -20.14 -7.99
CA LEU A 6 0.00 -18.71 -8.36
C LEU A 6 -0.84 -17.90 -7.38
N PHE A 7 -2.03 -18.39 -7.04
CA PHE A 7 -2.92 -17.73 -6.07
C PHE A 7 -2.34 -17.66 -4.66
N LYS A 8 -1.66 -18.72 -4.20
CA LYS A 8 -1.04 -18.72 -2.87
C LYS A 8 0.09 -17.71 -2.78
N VAL A 9 0.97 -17.66 -3.79
CA VAL A 9 2.05 -16.68 -3.82
C VAL A 9 1.49 -15.25 -3.87
N SER A 10 0.53 -14.99 -4.77
CA SER A 10 -0.15 -13.69 -4.84
C SER A 10 -0.81 -13.29 -3.51
N ALA A 11 -1.48 -14.23 -2.83
CA ALA A 11 -2.10 -13.97 -1.54
C ALA A 11 -1.07 -13.61 -0.45
N VAL A 12 0.08 -14.28 -0.41
CA VAL A 12 1.16 -13.91 0.54
C VAL A 12 1.65 -12.49 0.27
N LEU A 13 1.85 -12.15 -1.00
CA LEU A 13 2.27 -10.80 -1.40
C LEU A 13 1.23 -9.74 -0.97
N TRP A 14 -0.06 -9.99 -1.19
CA TRP A 14 -1.12 -9.09 -0.73
C TRP A 14 -1.25 -8.99 0.79
N ILE A 15 -0.96 -10.08 1.52
CA ILE A 15 -0.91 -10.06 2.99
C ILE A 15 0.20 -9.13 3.46
N ILE A 16 1.41 -9.29 2.92
CA ILE A 16 2.57 -8.45 3.28
C ILE A 16 2.25 -6.99 2.97
N TRP A 17 1.78 -6.72 1.76
CA TRP A 17 1.40 -5.38 1.32
C TRP A 17 0.33 -4.75 2.23
N GLY A 18 -0.74 -5.50 2.54
CA GLY A 18 -1.82 -5.03 3.38
C GLY A 18 -1.38 -4.70 4.81
N LEU A 19 -0.52 -5.53 5.40
CA LEU A 19 0.03 -5.28 6.74
C LEU A 19 0.91 -4.04 6.79
N VAL A 20 1.77 -3.83 5.78
CA VAL A 20 2.60 -2.63 5.68
C VAL A 20 1.74 -1.38 5.58
N HIS A 21 0.66 -1.41 4.78
CA HIS A 21 -0.24 -0.26 4.61
C HIS A 21 -1.12 0.03 5.83
N ILE A 22 -1.53 -1.01 6.57
CA ILE A 22 -2.17 -0.85 7.88
C ILE A 22 -1.22 -0.11 8.84
N LEU A 23 0.04 -0.56 8.92
CA LEU A 23 1.03 0.07 9.79
C LEU A 23 1.31 1.52 9.36
N ALA A 24 1.51 1.76 8.07
CA ALA A 24 1.73 3.10 7.52
C ALA A 24 0.56 4.03 7.86
N GLY A 25 -0.67 3.58 7.65
CA GLY A 25 -1.87 4.35 8.00
C GLY A 25 -1.95 4.72 9.48
N VAL A 26 -1.66 3.77 10.38
CA VAL A 26 -1.61 4.02 11.82
C VAL A 26 -0.51 5.03 12.18
N MET A 27 0.69 4.88 11.62
CA MET A 27 1.82 5.76 11.93
C MET A 27 1.61 7.19 11.41
N THR A 28 1.07 7.35 10.20
CA THR A 28 0.70 8.65 9.63
C THR A 28 -0.37 9.34 10.48
N MET A 29 -1.43 8.62 10.86
CA MET A 29 -2.46 9.20 11.72
C MET A 29 -1.93 9.54 13.11
N LYS A 30 -1.06 8.72 13.69
CA LYS A 30 -0.45 8.97 15.00
C LYS A 30 0.24 10.34 15.04
N GLY A 31 1.08 10.65 14.03
CA GLY A 31 1.77 11.94 14.00
C GLY A 31 0.80 13.12 13.97
N VAL A 32 -0.24 13.04 13.14
CA VAL A 32 -1.29 14.08 13.08
C VAL A 32 -2.05 14.18 14.41
N LEU A 33 -2.50 13.06 14.99
CA LEU A 33 -3.29 13.03 16.23
C LEU A 33 -2.50 13.47 17.47
N THR A 34 -1.17 13.40 17.44
CA THR A 34 -0.31 13.92 18.51
C THR A 34 0.28 15.30 18.21
N GLY A 35 -0.19 15.99 17.16
CA GLY A 35 0.27 17.33 16.79
C GLY A 35 1.67 17.38 16.15
N ASN A 36 2.26 16.23 15.79
CA ASN A 36 3.55 16.14 15.12
C ASN A 36 3.36 15.78 13.63
N ILE A 37 2.90 16.78 12.86
CA ILE A 37 2.63 16.62 11.43
C ILE A 37 3.92 16.34 10.65
N SER A 38 5.04 17.00 11.00
CA SER A 38 6.35 16.73 10.40
C SER A 38 6.75 15.26 10.45
N ALA A 39 6.56 14.59 11.60
CA ALA A 39 6.86 13.16 11.71
C ALA A 39 6.05 12.28 10.73
N SER A 40 4.83 12.70 10.39
CA SER A 40 3.99 11.99 9.42
C SER A 40 4.56 12.14 8.00
N LEU A 41 5.00 13.34 7.64
CA LEU A 41 5.60 13.61 6.33
C LEU A 41 6.97 12.96 6.17
N THR A 42 7.84 13.04 7.19
CA THR A 42 9.14 12.35 7.18
C THR A 42 8.98 10.83 7.06
N GLY A 43 7.94 10.25 7.66
CA GLY A 43 7.65 8.82 7.52
C GLY A 43 7.16 8.42 6.12
N ILE A 44 6.54 9.33 5.37
CA ILE A 44 6.04 9.08 4.00
C ILE A 44 7.12 9.36 2.96
N ALA A 45 7.85 10.48 3.10
CA ALA A 45 8.88 10.94 2.19
C ALA A 45 10.28 10.73 2.80
N ASP A 46 10.62 9.46 3.05
CA ASP A 46 11.76 9.07 3.88
C ASP A 46 13.14 9.24 3.22
N ALA A 47 13.20 9.62 1.94
CA ALA A 47 14.44 10.04 1.28
C ALA A 47 14.69 11.56 1.33
N VAL A 48 13.70 12.35 1.78
CA VAL A 48 13.86 13.79 1.96
C VAL A 48 14.54 14.04 3.30
N ASP A 49 15.48 14.99 3.33
CA ASP A 49 16.11 15.45 4.57
C ASP A 49 15.02 15.88 5.57
N PRO A 50 14.93 15.22 6.76
CA PRO A 50 13.89 15.52 7.74
C PRO A 50 13.88 16.98 8.20
N ASP A 51 15.02 17.66 8.19
CA ASP A 51 15.11 19.07 8.60
C ASP A 51 14.40 19.99 7.61
N LEU A 52 14.27 19.60 6.34
CA LEU A 52 13.49 20.34 5.33
C LEU A 52 11.97 20.19 5.53
N LEU A 53 11.54 19.14 6.23
CA LEU A 53 10.13 18.84 6.54
C LEU A 53 9.73 19.28 7.95
N LYS A 54 10.67 19.85 8.71
CA LYS A 54 10.46 20.27 10.09
C LYS A 54 9.96 21.71 10.14
N MET A 55 8.65 21.87 10.25
CA MET A 55 7.99 23.17 10.33
C MET A 55 6.64 23.07 11.03
N ASP A 56 6.12 24.22 11.45
CA ASP A 56 4.76 24.32 11.96
C ASP A 56 3.77 24.30 10.80
N TYR A 57 3.14 23.14 10.59
CA TYR A 57 2.07 22.98 9.61
C TYR A 57 0.75 23.49 10.18
N HIS A 58 -0.03 24.17 9.34
CA HIS A 58 -1.40 24.53 9.67
C HIS A 58 -2.26 23.27 9.91
N ASP A 59 -3.18 23.32 10.88
CA ASP A 59 -4.04 22.17 11.27
C ASP A 59 -4.77 21.54 10.07
N ALA A 60 -5.20 22.37 9.11
CA ALA A 60 -5.82 21.91 7.87
C ALA A 60 -4.90 20.99 7.04
N ALA A 61 -3.59 21.27 6.96
CA ALA A 61 -2.63 20.39 6.29
C ALA A 61 -2.47 19.07 7.06
N GLY A 62 -2.43 19.13 8.39
CA GLY A 62 -2.49 17.95 9.26
C GLY A 62 -3.74 17.10 9.00
N ALA A 63 -4.91 17.72 8.86
CA ALA A 63 -6.16 17.02 8.57
C ALA A 63 -6.13 16.30 7.20
N VAL A 64 -5.54 16.91 6.16
CA VAL A 64 -5.36 16.26 4.84
C VAL A 64 -4.43 15.05 4.96
N ILE A 65 -3.33 15.17 5.71
CA ILE A 65 -2.40 14.04 5.95
C ILE A 65 -3.09 12.94 6.78
N GLY A 66 -3.90 13.32 7.76
CA GLY A 66 -4.69 12.39 8.57
C GLY A 66 -5.70 11.62 7.73
N GLN A 67 -6.38 12.31 6.80
CA GLN A 67 -7.27 11.69 5.82
C GLN A 67 -6.51 10.71 4.91
N HIS A 68 -5.30 11.05 4.46
CA HIS A 68 -4.44 10.14 3.71
C HIS A 68 -4.06 8.90 4.54
N GLY A 69 -3.64 9.07 5.79
CA GLY A 69 -3.34 7.96 6.70
C GLY A 69 -4.54 7.05 6.96
N PHE A 70 -5.74 7.61 7.13
CA PHE A 70 -6.97 6.84 7.23
C PHE A 70 -7.24 6.03 5.95
N ASN A 71 -6.99 6.63 4.77
CA ASN A 71 -7.11 5.93 3.50
C ASN A 71 -6.15 4.75 3.39
N LEU A 72 -4.87 4.93 3.74
CA LEU A 72 -3.89 3.84 3.77
C LEU A 72 -4.36 2.70 4.69
N LEU A 73 -4.89 3.03 5.86
CA LEU A 73 -5.38 2.04 6.83
C LEU A 73 -6.49 1.17 6.23
N TRP A 74 -7.58 1.78 5.75
CA TRP A 74 -8.71 0.97 5.28
C TRP A 74 -8.38 0.23 3.97
N ILE A 75 -7.57 0.81 3.08
CA ILE A 75 -7.07 0.15 1.86
C ILE A 75 -6.26 -1.10 2.26
N GLY A 76 -5.35 -0.97 3.22
CA GLY A 76 -4.57 -2.09 3.76
C GLY A 76 -5.45 -3.21 4.33
N ILE A 77 -6.47 -2.86 5.12
CA ILE A 77 -7.44 -3.82 5.68
C ILE A 77 -8.20 -4.56 4.57
N ILE A 78 -8.76 -3.84 3.60
CA ILE A 78 -9.54 -4.44 2.51
C ILE A 78 -8.67 -5.38 1.67
N THR A 79 -7.44 -4.98 1.35
CA THR A 79 -6.51 -5.80 0.59
C THR A 79 -6.08 -7.04 1.37
N PHE A 80 -5.79 -6.90 2.67
CA PHE A 80 -5.47 -8.03 3.56
C PHE A 80 -6.61 -9.07 3.62
N VAL A 81 -7.84 -8.62 3.83
CA VAL A 81 -9.01 -9.53 3.87
C VAL A 81 -9.26 -10.17 2.49
N SER A 82 -9.08 -9.40 1.42
CA SER A 82 -9.18 -9.92 0.04
C SER A 82 -8.14 -11.00 -0.21
N ALA A 83 -6.91 -10.86 0.31
CA ALA A 83 -5.84 -11.83 0.14
C ALA A 83 -6.21 -13.24 0.64
N LEU A 84 -6.96 -13.35 1.74
CA LEU A 84 -7.47 -14.62 2.26
C LEU A 84 -8.40 -15.35 1.27
N HIS A 85 -9.08 -14.58 0.41
CA HIS A 85 -9.96 -15.08 -0.64
C HIS A 85 -9.22 -15.27 -1.97
N VAL A 86 -8.20 -14.44 -2.25
CA VAL A 86 -7.25 -14.65 -3.35
C VAL A 86 -6.57 -16.00 -3.20
N TRP A 87 -6.19 -16.39 -1.98
CA TRP A 87 -5.62 -17.72 -1.68
C TRP A 87 -6.48 -18.87 -2.21
N LYS A 88 -7.81 -18.70 -2.19
CA LYS A 88 -8.80 -19.67 -2.67
C LYS A 88 -9.13 -19.50 -4.17
N GLY A 89 -8.45 -18.61 -4.88
CA GLY A 89 -8.66 -18.30 -6.30
C GLY A 89 -10.05 -17.74 -6.59
N LYS A 90 -10.60 -16.91 -5.68
CA LYS A 90 -11.90 -16.25 -5.86
C LYS A 90 -11.74 -15.02 -6.76
N LYS A 91 -12.36 -15.07 -7.94
CA LYS A 91 -12.25 -14.04 -8.99
C LYS A 91 -12.52 -12.63 -8.46
N ASN A 92 -13.64 -12.42 -7.76
CA ASN A 92 -14.00 -11.08 -7.26
C ASN A 92 -12.95 -10.53 -6.28
N ALA A 93 -12.35 -11.38 -5.43
CA ALA A 93 -11.32 -10.95 -4.49
C ALA A 93 -9.99 -10.58 -5.20
N ILE A 94 -9.66 -11.28 -6.29
CA ILE A 94 -8.50 -10.96 -7.13
C ILE A 94 -8.65 -9.55 -7.70
N PHE A 95 -9.80 -9.26 -8.31
CA PHE A 95 -10.05 -7.93 -8.87
C PHE A 95 -10.16 -6.85 -7.79
N LEU A 96 -10.77 -7.15 -6.64
CA LEU A 96 -10.87 -6.20 -5.54
C LEU A 96 -9.49 -5.83 -4.99
N ALA A 97 -8.61 -6.81 -4.74
CA ALA A 97 -7.24 -6.55 -4.29
C ALA A 97 -6.44 -5.77 -5.34
N ALA A 98 -6.54 -6.14 -6.62
CA ALA A 98 -5.84 -5.46 -7.70
C ALA A 98 -6.31 -4.01 -7.90
N LEU A 99 -7.60 -3.74 -7.79
CA LEU A 99 -8.14 -2.39 -7.92
C LEU A 99 -7.81 -1.54 -6.68
N VAL A 100 -8.07 -2.06 -5.48
CA VAL A 100 -7.90 -1.27 -4.24
C VAL A 100 -6.43 -1.12 -3.89
N GLY A 101 -5.68 -2.22 -3.78
CA GLY A 101 -4.25 -2.17 -3.46
C GLY A 101 -3.41 -1.66 -4.63
N GLY A 102 -3.69 -2.13 -5.85
CA GLY A 102 -2.91 -1.74 -7.03
C GLY A 102 -3.05 -0.26 -7.42
N LEU A 103 -4.27 0.32 -7.33
CA LEU A 103 -4.43 1.76 -7.61
C LEU A 103 -3.87 2.64 -6.49
N ALA A 104 -3.87 2.17 -5.24
CA ALA A 104 -3.21 2.87 -4.15
C ALA A 104 -1.70 2.97 -4.40
N ASP A 105 -1.06 1.87 -4.80
CA ASP A 105 0.36 1.85 -5.15
C ASP A 105 0.67 2.62 -6.43
N LEU A 106 -0.26 2.71 -7.38
CA LEU A 106 -0.05 3.53 -8.58
C LEU A 106 0.11 5.01 -8.21
N GLY A 107 -0.70 5.53 -7.29
CA GLY A 107 -0.54 6.89 -6.78
C GLY A 107 0.79 7.08 -6.07
N TYR A 108 1.17 6.13 -5.21
CA TYR A 108 2.47 6.13 -4.54
C TYR A 108 3.63 6.14 -5.56
N PHE A 109 3.60 5.24 -6.53
CA PHE A 109 4.64 5.13 -7.56
C PHE A 109 4.81 6.43 -8.35
N LEU A 110 3.69 7.02 -8.81
CA LEU A 110 3.72 8.22 -9.64
C LEU A 110 4.26 9.45 -8.92
N PHE A 111 3.92 9.62 -7.64
CA PHE A 111 4.21 10.86 -6.92
C PHE A 111 5.38 10.75 -5.93
N LEU A 112 5.66 9.55 -5.41
CA LEU A 112 6.70 9.33 -4.40
C LEU A 112 7.91 8.62 -5.00
N ASP A 113 7.74 7.44 -5.63
CA ASP A 113 8.86 6.70 -6.23
C ASP A 113 9.48 7.51 -7.41
N LEU A 114 8.69 7.89 -8.41
CA LEU A 114 9.17 8.67 -9.56
C LEU A 114 9.60 10.09 -9.18
N GLY A 115 9.07 10.61 -8.08
CA GLY A 115 9.46 11.91 -7.51
C GLY A 115 10.81 11.88 -6.79
N GLY A 116 11.35 10.69 -6.49
CA GLY A 116 12.61 10.54 -5.76
C GLY A 116 12.50 10.93 -4.28
N PHE A 117 11.29 10.85 -3.70
CA PHE A 117 11.04 11.26 -2.31
C PHE A 117 11.13 10.12 -1.29
N VAL A 118 11.36 8.89 -1.75
CA VAL A 118 11.32 7.69 -0.92
C VAL A 118 12.51 6.78 -1.15
N ASN A 119 12.89 6.03 -0.12
CA ASN A 119 13.92 4.99 -0.23
C ASN A 119 13.35 3.71 -0.85
N PHE A 120 14.25 2.83 -1.29
CA PHE A 120 13.89 1.55 -1.87
C PHE A 120 13.08 0.66 -0.91
N VAL A 121 13.37 0.72 0.40
CA VAL A 121 12.69 -0.05 1.45
C VAL A 121 12.09 0.90 2.49
N PRO A 122 10.79 0.78 2.84
CA PRO A 122 9.81 -0.18 2.30
C PRO A 122 9.25 0.23 0.93
N GLY A 123 9.53 1.45 0.46
CA GLY A 123 8.85 2.13 -0.65
C GLY A 123 8.74 1.32 -1.94
N THR A 124 9.74 1.41 -2.82
CA THR A 124 9.71 0.74 -4.13
C THR A 124 9.46 -0.77 -4.04
N ILE A 125 9.87 -1.42 -2.94
CA ILE A 125 9.54 -2.83 -2.70
C ILE A 125 8.02 -3.08 -2.66
N MET A 126 7.21 -2.22 -2.03
CA MET A 126 5.75 -2.42 -2.01
C MET A 126 5.15 -2.35 -3.41
N THR A 127 5.61 -1.40 -4.25
CA THR A 127 5.22 -1.29 -5.66
C THR A 127 5.53 -2.57 -6.44
N LEU A 128 6.71 -3.17 -6.21
CA LEU A 128 7.08 -4.45 -6.84
C LEU A 128 6.26 -5.62 -6.31
N ILE A 129 5.95 -5.63 -5.00
CA ILE A 129 5.12 -6.66 -4.36
C ILE A 129 3.70 -6.62 -4.93
N SER A 130 3.07 -5.45 -5.01
CA SER A 130 1.71 -5.30 -5.54
C SER A 130 1.65 -5.64 -7.03
N ALA A 131 2.59 -5.14 -7.84
CA ALA A 131 2.68 -5.47 -9.26
C ALA A 131 2.82 -6.98 -9.48
N SER A 132 3.70 -7.64 -8.71
CA SER A 132 3.86 -9.10 -8.74
C SER A 132 2.58 -9.82 -8.31
N ALA A 133 1.93 -9.36 -7.25
CA ALA A 133 0.67 -9.94 -6.76
C ALA A 133 -0.44 -9.85 -7.82
N ILE A 134 -0.54 -8.73 -8.53
CA ILE A 134 -1.49 -8.52 -9.64
C ILE A 134 -1.18 -9.50 -10.78
N VAL A 135 0.05 -9.52 -11.27
CA VAL A 135 0.44 -10.39 -12.41
C VAL A 135 0.15 -11.86 -12.08
N LEU A 136 0.58 -12.34 -10.91
CA LEU A 136 0.39 -13.74 -10.50
C LEU A 136 -1.08 -14.12 -10.36
N SER A 137 -1.90 -13.26 -9.75
CA SER A 137 -3.33 -13.56 -9.56
C SER A 137 -4.14 -13.46 -10.85
N LEU A 138 -3.87 -12.48 -11.71
CA LEU A 138 -4.54 -12.35 -13.00
C LEU A 138 -4.15 -13.47 -13.96
N TYR A 139 -2.85 -13.82 -14.03
CA TYR A 139 -2.39 -14.96 -14.83
C TYR A 139 -2.95 -16.29 -14.29
N GLY A 140 -3.00 -16.47 -12.97
CA GLY A 140 -3.66 -17.62 -12.35
C GLY A 140 -5.15 -17.69 -12.67
N ASN A 141 -5.84 -16.55 -12.74
CA ASN A 141 -7.26 -16.49 -13.09
C ASN A 141 -7.51 -16.77 -14.57
N TYR A 142 -6.64 -16.27 -15.46
CA TYR A 142 -6.70 -16.56 -16.89
C TYR A 142 -6.51 -18.06 -17.16
N THR A 143 -5.46 -18.66 -16.60
CA THR A 143 -5.15 -20.10 -16.78
C THR A 143 -6.12 -21.06 -16.10
N LYS A 144 -6.90 -20.59 -15.12
CA LYS A 144 -7.99 -21.36 -14.50
C LYS A 144 -9.30 -21.29 -15.30
N SER A 145 -9.48 -20.27 -16.13
CA SER A 145 -10.69 -20.14 -16.94
C SER A 145 -10.67 -21.23 -18.03
N PRO A 146 -11.82 -21.88 -18.30
CA PRO A 146 -11.91 -22.99 -19.26
C PRO A 146 -11.54 -22.58 -20.68
#